data_AF-A0A496UJD9-F1
#
_entry.id   AF-A0A496UJD9-F1
#
_cell.length_a   1.000
_cell.length_b   1.000
_cell.length_c   1.000
_cell.angle_alpha   90.00
_cell.angle_beta   90.00
_cell.angle_gamma   90.00
#
_symmetry.space_group_name_H-M   'P 1'
#
loop_
_entity.id
_entity.type
_entity.pdbx_description
1 polymer ?
#
loop_
_entity_poly.entity_id
_entity_poly.type
_entity_poly.pdbx_seq_one_letter_code
_entity_poly.pdbx_strand_id
1 'polypeptide(L)'
;MSPTAIVINSLVGLALTFSLLKSRKKTLMGLKIAWKAAGKMLPAVLLVIVVIGLFLGFVSPSFISGILGSSNGLLGVAIAAVLGSVLFIPAILAFPMGASLMLS
;
A
#
# COMPACT_ATOMS: atom_id res chain seq x y z
N MET A 1 2.45 -8.01 18.70
CA MET A 1 1.73 -8.16 17.41
C MET A 1 0.28 -7.80 17.64
N SER A 2 -0.41 -7.14 16.70
CA SER A 2 -1.83 -6.85 16.87
C SER A 2 -2.64 -8.15 17.00
N PRO A 3 -3.74 -8.19 17.76
CA PRO A 3 -4.62 -9.36 17.83
C PRO A 3 -5.08 -9.86 16.45
N THR A 4 -5.31 -8.92 15.51
CA THR A 4 -5.69 -9.22 14.13
C THR A 4 -4.62 -9.99 13.36
N ALA A 5 -3.34 -9.62 13.52
CA ALA A 5 -2.24 -10.31 12.85
C ALA A 5 -2.11 -11.75 13.34
N ILE A 6 -2.33 -11.99 14.64
CA ILE A 6 -2.29 -13.34 15.23
C ILE A 6 -3.41 -14.20 14.65
N VAL A 7 -4.64 -13.68 14.57
CA VAL A 7 -5.79 -14.41 14.02
C VAL A 7 -5.55 -14.78 12.55
N ILE A 8 -5.14 -13.81 11.72
CA ILE A 8 -4.90 -14.02 10.29
C ILE A 8 -3.79 -15.08 10.07
N ASN A 9 -2.66 -14.94 10.77
CA ASN A 9 -1.54 -15.85 10.61
C ASN A 9 -1.87 -17.28 11.04
N SER A 10 -2.64 -17.42 12.13
CA SER A 10 -3.10 -18.74 12.61
C SER A 10 -4.03 -19.41 11.58
N LEU A 11 -4.95 -18.65 10.99
CA LEU A 11 -5.89 -19.13 9.99
C LEU A 11 -5.17 -19.55 8.70
N VAL A 12 -4.18 -18.77 8.25
CA VAL A 12 -3.31 -19.10 7.12
C VAL A 12 -2.52 -20.39 7.38
N GLY A 13 -1.93 -20.53 8.58
CA GLY A 13 -1.19 -21.73 8.97
C GLY A 13 -2.04 -22.99 8.94
N LEU A 14 -3.24 -22.94 9.52
CA LEU A 14 -4.21 -24.04 9.50
C LEU A 14 -4.64 -24.40 8.07
N ALA A 15 -5.00 -23.40 7.26
CA ALA A 15 -5.43 -23.61 5.88
C ALA A 15 -4.33 -24.19 5.01
N LEU A 16 -3.09 -23.71 5.14
CA LEU A 16 -1.93 -24.25 4.42
C LEU A 16 -1.62 -25.68 4.83
N THR A 17 -1.67 -25.97 6.14
CA THR A 17 -1.43 -27.32 6.66
C THR A 17 -2.49 -28.29 6.14
N PHE A 18 -3.76 -27.91 6.19
CA PHE A 18 -4.86 -28.71 5.63
C PHE A 18 -4.73 -28.90 4.11
N SER A 19 -4.36 -27.85 3.37
CA SER A 19 -4.14 -27.93 1.92
C SER A 19 -2.96 -28.86 1.56
N LEU A 20 -1.86 -28.80 2.33
CA LEU A 20 -0.68 -29.65 2.16
C LEU A 20 -1.02 -31.13 2.38
N LEU A 21 -1.84 -31.43 3.40
CA LEU A 21 -2.31 -32.79 3.69
C LEU A 21 -3.26 -33.30 2.60
N LYS A 22 -4.17 -32.45 2.10
CA LYS A 22 -5.14 -32.82 1.05
C LYS A 22 -4.49 -33.03 -0.31
N SER A 23 -3.56 -32.16 -0.70
CA SER A 23 -2.81 -32.30 -1.95
C SER A 23 -1.56 -31.41 -1.97
N ARG A 24 -0.39 -32.02 -1.74
CA ARG A 24 0.90 -31.34 -1.88
C ARG A 24 1.10 -30.75 -3.28
N LYS A 25 0.73 -31.48 -4.33
CA LYS A 25 0.88 -31.04 -5.72
C LYS A 25 0.08 -29.77 -6.01
N LYS A 26 -1.19 -29.71 -5.59
CA LYS A 26 -2.03 -28.51 -5.78
C LYS A 26 -1.55 -27.34 -4.93
N THR A 27 -1.13 -27.60 -3.70
CA THR A 27 -0.61 -26.54 -2.80
C THR A 27 0.66 -25.92 -3.35
N LEU A 28 1.64 -26.72 -3.77
CA LEU A 28 2.88 -26.22 -4.36
C LEU A 28 2.64 -25.46 -5.67
N MET A 29 1.68 -25.91 -6.48
CA MET A 29 1.27 -25.17 -7.69
C MET A 29 0.67 -23.81 -7.34
N GLY A 30 -0.24 -23.75 -6.35
CA GLY A 30 -0.82 -22.50 -5.86
C GLY A 30 0.24 -21.54 -5.30
N LEU A 31 1.17 -22.04 -4.49
CA LEU A 31 2.31 -21.27 -3.98
C LEU A 31 3.19 -20.74 -5.11
N LYS A 32 3.46 -21.55 -6.14
CA LYS A 32 4.25 -21.12 -7.32
C LYS A 32 3.54 -20.03 -8.11
N ILE A 33 2.21 -20.11 -8.25
CA ILE A 33 1.40 -19.06 -8.90
C ILE A 33 1.47 -17.78 -8.07
N ALA A 34 1.27 -17.87 -6.76
CA ALA A 34 1.35 -16.73 -5.85
C ALA A 34 2.74 -16.07 -5.90
N TRP A 35 3.82 -16.86 -5.88
CA TRP A 35 5.19 -16.36 -6.00
C TRP A 35 5.44 -15.65 -7.33
N LYS A 36 4.96 -16.23 -8.44
CA LYS A 36 5.08 -15.62 -9.77
C LYS A 36 4.26 -14.32 -9.87
N ALA A 37 3.08 -14.29 -9.27
CA ALA A 37 2.24 -13.09 -9.22
C ALA A 37 2.92 -11.99 -8.38
N ALA A 38 3.44 -12.33 -7.20
CA ALA A 38 4.21 -11.42 -6.36
C ALA A 38 5.42 -10.84 -7.12
N GLY A 39 6.18 -11.69 -7.81
CA GLY A 39 7.31 -11.25 -8.64
C GLY A 39 6.90 -10.34 -9.80
N LYS A 40 5.70 -10.52 -10.38
CA LYS A 40 5.17 -9.62 -11.42
C LYS A 40 4.68 -8.28 -10.87
N MET A 41 4.20 -8.25 -9.62
CA MET A 41 3.77 -7.01 -8.97
C MET A 41 4.96 -6.20 -8.42
N LEU A 42 6.07 -6.87 -8.09
CA LEU A 42 7.25 -6.24 -7.49
C LEU A 42 7.80 -5.06 -8.31
N PRO A 43 7.99 -5.13 -9.65
CA PRO A 43 8.47 -3.98 -10.42
C PRO A 43 7.55 -2.77 -10.33
N ALA A 44 6.23 -2.99 -10.36
CA ALA A 44 5.25 -1.91 -10.24
C ALA A 44 5.29 -1.27 -8.85
N VAL A 45 5.41 -2.09 -7.80
CA VAL A 45 5.55 -1.62 -6.41
C VAL A 45 6.85 -0.85 -6.21
N LEU A 46 7.96 -1.34 -6.76
CA LEU A 46 9.26 -0.67 -6.66
C LEU A 46 9.26 0.68 -7.39
N LEU A 47 8.70 0.74 -8.59
CA LEU A 47 8.56 2.00 -9.34
C LEU A 47 7.76 3.02 -8.53
N VAL A 48 6.64 2.58 -7.96
CA VAL A 48 5.78 3.34 -7.04
C VAL A 48 6.58 3.88 -5.85
N ILE A 49 7.35 3.03 -5.16
CA ILE A 49 8.15 3.42 -3.99
C ILE A 49 9.21 4.45 -4.40
N VAL A 50 9.89 4.26 -5.53
CA VAL A 50 10.90 5.20 -6.03
C VAL A 50 10.26 6.55 -6.37
N VAL A 51 9.10 6.57 -7.04
CA VAL A 51 8.38 7.81 -7.37
C VAL A 51 7.94 8.54 -6.11
N ILE A 52 7.38 7.84 -5.10
CA ILE A 52 7.06 8.48 -3.81
C ILE A 52 8.33 9.00 -3.14
N GLY A 53 9.39 8.19 -3.08
CA GLY A 53 10.63 8.56 -2.41
C GLY A 53 11.25 9.81 -3.04
N LEU A 54 11.24 9.91 -4.37
CA LEU A 54 11.64 11.11 -5.08
C LEU A 54 10.68 12.28 -4.79
N PHE A 55 9.37 12.07 -4.88
CA PHE A 55 8.38 13.11 -4.61
C PHE A 55 8.55 13.69 -3.19
N LEU A 56 8.66 12.85 -2.16
CA LEU A 56 8.91 13.30 -0.78
C LEU A 56 10.31 13.92 -0.59
N GLY A 57 11.30 13.51 -1.37
CA GLY A 57 12.64 14.11 -1.34
C GLY A 57 12.70 15.50 -1.97
N PHE A 58 11.91 15.76 -3.02
CA PHE A 58 11.86 17.05 -3.71
C PHE A 58 10.77 17.99 -3.18
N VAL A 59 9.67 17.45 -2.63
CA VAL A 59 8.53 18.22 -2.13
C VAL A 59 8.60 18.26 -0.61
N SER A 60 9.02 19.42 -0.07
CA SER A 60 9.12 19.61 1.38
C SER A 60 7.75 19.63 2.05
N PRO A 61 7.64 19.16 3.31
CA PRO A 61 6.40 19.26 4.09
C PRO A 61 5.87 20.69 4.20
N SER A 62 6.74 21.70 4.14
CA SER A 62 6.39 23.12 4.12
C SER A 62 5.70 23.55 2.82
N PHE A 63 6.08 22.99 1.68
CA PHE A 63 5.41 23.25 0.39
C PHE A 63 4.01 22.60 0.37
N ILE A 64 3.90 21.37 0.87
CA ILE A 64 2.61 20.68 1.01
C ILE A 64 1.71 21.46 1.96
N SER A 65 2.21 21.88 3.12
CA SER A 65 1.43 22.64 4.11
C SER A 65 1.04 24.03 3.60
N GLY A 66 1.84 24.66 2.73
CA GLY A 66 1.49 25.95 2.12
C GLY A 66 0.35 25.87 1.09
N ILE A 67 0.18 24.72 0.42
CA ILE A 67 -0.85 24.52 -0.61
C ILE A 67 -2.08 23.80 -0.04
N LEU A 68 -1.87 22.80 0.81
CA LEU A 68 -2.89 21.88 1.33
C LEU A 68 -3.12 22.01 2.84
N GLY A 69 -2.37 22.86 3.55
CA GLY A 69 -2.49 23.01 4.99
C GLY A 69 -3.78 23.75 5.41
N SER A 70 -4.12 23.58 6.69
CA SER A 70 -5.35 24.07 7.31
C SER A 70 -5.60 25.58 7.18
N SER A 71 -4.58 26.37 6.83
CA SER A 71 -4.72 27.81 6.52
C SER A 71 -5.49 28.08 5.22
N ASN A 72 -5.54 27.13 4.29
CA ASN A 72 -6.19 27.31 2.97
C ASN A 72 -7.66 26.86 2.93
N GLY A 73 -8.18 26.30 4.03
CA GLY A 73 -9.60 25.96 4.20
C GLY A 73 -10.21 25.21 3.00
N LEU A 74 -11.33 25.73 2.50
CA LEU A 74 -12.16 25.11 1.45
C LEU A 74 -11.43 25.01 0.08
N LEU A 75 -10.48 25.91 -0.21
CA LEU A 75 -9.67 25.87 -1.42
C LEU A 75 -8.65 24.71 -1.38
N GLY A 76 -8.05 24.46 -0.22
CA GLY A 76 -7.17 23.31 -0.03
C GLY A 76 -7.91 21.99 -0.27
N VAL A 77 -9.15 21.89 0.20
CA VAL A 77 -10.02 20.72 -0.02
C VAL A 77 -10.39 20.55 -1.50
N ALA A 78 -10.76 21.63 -2.20
CA ALA A 78 -11.10 21.58 -3.62
C ALA A 78 -9.90 21.14 -4.48
N ILE A 79 -8.70 21.67 -4.19
CA ILE A 79 -7.46 21.29 -4.89
C ILE A 79 -7.10 19.83 -4.58
N ALA A 80 -7.19 19.41 -3.32
CA ALA A 80 -6.95 18.02 -2.93
C ALA A 80 -7.92 17.04 -3.61
N ALA A 81 -9.19 17.41 -3.74
CA ALA A 81 -10.20 16.59 -4.40
C ALA A 81 -9.94 16.45 -5.90
N VAL A 82 -9.57 17.54 -6.58
CA VAL A 82 -9.22 17.52 -8.02
C VAL A 82 -7.93 16.73 -8.25
N LEU A 83 -6.88 17.00 -7.48
CA LEU A 83 -5.63 16.27 -7.58
C LEU A 83 -5.82 14.79 -7.26
N GLY A 84 -6.56 14.44 -6.20
CA GLY A 84 -6.87 13.06 -5.84
C GLY A 84 -7.70 12.34 -6.91
N SER A 85 -8.63 13.04 -7.57
CA SER A 85 -9.44 12.50 -8.66
C SER A 85 -8.61 12.22 -9.93
N VAL A 86 -7.63 13.08 -10.25
CA VAL A 86 -6.77 12.91 -11.43
C VAL A 86 -5.63 11.93 -11.16
N LEU A 87 -5.10 11.91 -9.94
CA LEU A 87 -3.94 11.11 -9.56
C LEU A 87 -4.27 9.65 -9.24
N PHE A 88 -5.54 9.21 -9.36
CA PHE A 88 -6.09 7.90 -8.97
C PHE A 88 -5.03 6.98 -8.37
N ILE A 89 -4.67 7.29 -7.12
CA ILE A 89 -3.45 6.81 -6.51
C ILE A 89 -3.63 5.31 -6.26
N PRO A 90 -2.87 4.40 -6.92
CA PRO A 90 -2.95 2.98 -6.61
C PRO A 90 -2.92 2.77 -5.10
N ALA A 91 -3.75 1.87 -4.56
CA ALA A 91 -3.89 1.70 -3.11
C ALA A 91 -2.52 1.52 -2.39
N ILE A 92 -1.54 0.93 -3.08
CA ILE A 92 -0.16 0.75 -2.64
C ILE A 92 0.55 2.09 -2.33
N LEU A 93 0.22 3.16 -3.04
CA LEU A 93 0.72 4.52 -2.81
C LEU A 93 -0.10 5.25 -1.73
N ALA A 94 -1.42 5.03 -1.67
CA ALA A 94 -2.31 5.74 -0.75
C ALA A 94 -2.07 5.36 0.72
N PHE A 95 -1.77 4.10 1.00
CA PHE A 95 -1.53 3.61 2.36
C PHE A 95 -0.29 4.24 3.05
N PRO A 96 0.91 4.26 2.44
CA PRO A 96 2.08 4.93 3.03
C PRO A 96 1.89 6.44 3.20
N MET A 97 1.27 7.11 2.22
CA MET A 97 1.04 8.55 2.27
C MET A 97 0.05 8.93 3.38
N GLY A 98 -1.07 8.20 3.50
CA GLY A 98 -2.04 8.41 4.57
C GLY A 98 -1.42 8.21 5.95
N ALA A 99 -0.59 7.18 6.12
CA ALA A 99 0.15 6.98 7.37
C ALA A 99 1.11 8.14 7.67
N SER A 100 1.86 8.63 6.67
CA SER A 100 2.82 9.73 6.88
C SER A 100 2.15 11.05 7.28
N LEU A 101 0.95 11.33 6.75
CA LEU A 101 0.18 12.53 7.05
C LEU A 101 -0.58 12.45 8.38
N MET A 102 -0.98 11.24 8.81
CA MET A 102 -1.59 11.03 10.12
C MET A 102 -0.58 11.03 11.26
N LEU A 103 0.69 10.74 10.96
CA LEU A 103 1.80 10.70 11.92
C LEU A 103 2.54 12.05 12.04
N SER A 104 2.11 13.08 11.32
CA SER A 104 2.66 14.44 11.33
C SER A 104 1.73 15.43 12.01
#